data_AF-S9Q6A9-F1
#
_entry.id   AF-S9Q6A9-F1
#
_cell.length_a   1.000
_cell.length_b   1.000
_cell.length_c   1.000
_cell.angle_alpha   90.00
_cell.angle_beta   90.00
_cell.angle_gamma   90.00
#
_symmetry.space_group_name_H-M   'P 1'
#
loop_
_entity.id
_entity.type
_entity.pdbx_description
1 polymer ?
#
loop_
_entity_poly.entity_id
_entity_poly.type
_entity_poly.pdbx_seq_one_letter_code
_entity_poly.pdbx_strand_id
1 'polypeptide(L)'
;MNTVVFLHIPKTAGQTIHAELARTMGKKAVSPVRVHTQAGPGAAQLPPGYRLYSGHIDWEALETLPEPRFVFTVLRDPLERIASFYFYLRRKADTLSAEELERPEHTGMRMAATLGPDDYFFGGKPGWKRFIRDHYDSPYCTYLVTRKIRGFAEIADLPAETLAERAETEARKLDGVYSVDALDALERDLKDRCGLTVRLAGHYVNAGDDTPGARRWPKLEAMLEREETLEGLRGFARADQLLMTRLGLA
;
A
#
# COMPACT_ATOMS: atom_id res chain seq x y z
N MET A 1 -16.87 -12.58 -18.03
CA MET A 1 -16.70 -12.26 -16.59
C MET A 1 -15.45 -11.41 -16.49
N ASN A 2 -15.56 -10.20 -15.95
CA ASN A 2 -14.54 -9.16 -16.09
C ASN A 2 -13.25 -9.52 -15.32
N THR A 3 -12.12 -9.07 -15.84
CA THR A 3 -10.84 -9.14 -15.14
C THR A 3 -10.85 -8.12 -14.00
N VAL A 4 -10.53 -8.52 -12.78
CA VAL A 4 -10.39 -7.62 -11.63
C VAL A 4 -8.92 -7.38 -11.35
N VAL A 5 -8.53 -6.11 -11.28
CA VAL A 5 -7.16 -5.69 -10.98
C VAL A 5 -7.19 -4.80 -9.74
N PHE A 6 -6.74 -5.35 -8.62
CA PHE A 6 -6.58 -4.61 -7.38
C PHE A 6 -5.12 -4.17 -7.24
N LEU A 7 -4.87 -2.90 -7.54
CA LEU A 7 -3.58 -2.22 -7.40
C LEU A 7 -3.31 -1.98 -5.91
N HIS A 8 -2.84 -3.01 -5.22
CA HIS A 8 -2.73 -3.00 -3.76
C HIS A 8 -1.48 -2.25 -3.29
N ILE A 9 -1.72 -1.16 -2.56
CA ILE A 9 -0.68 -0.43 -1.85
C ILE A 9 -0.51 -1.03 -0.44
N PRO A 10 0.71 -1.28 0.05
CA PRO A 10 0.91 -1.85 1.37
C PRO A 10 0.15 -1.09 2.46
N LYS A 11 -0.46 -1.87 3.37
CA LYS A 11 -1.15 -1.41 4.59
C LYS A 11 -2.50 -0.70 4.37
N THR A 12 -3.14 -0.89 3.22
CA THR A 12 -4.49 -0.40 2.92
C THR A 12 -5.54 -1.51 2.85
N ALA A 13 -5.55 -2.39 3.87
CA ALA A 13 -6.46 -3.54 4.01
C ALA A 13 -6.38 -4.62 2.90
N GLY A 14 -5.35 -4.61 2.05
CA GLY A 14 -5.38 -5.47 0.87
C GLY A 14 -5.25 -6.97 1.12
N GLN A 15 -4.79 -7.44 2.28
CA GLN A 15 -4.87 -8.87 2.62
C GLN A 15 -6.32 -9.34 2.78
N THR A 16 -7.18 -8.54 3.42
CA THR A 16 -8.62 -8.82 3.53
C THR A 16 -9.26 -8.85 2.15
N ILE A 17 -9.06 -7.78 1.37
CA ILE A 17 -9.66 -7.63 0.04
C ILE A 17 -9.22 -8.77 -0.88
N HIS A 18 -7.93 -9.08 -0.89
CA HIS A 18 -7.40 -10.20 -1.67
C HIS A 18 -8.03 -11.53 -1.26
N ALA A 19 -8.13 -11.82 0.04
CA ALA A 19 -8.71 -13.07 0.53
C ALA A 19 -10.17 -13.24 0.08
N GLU A 20 -10.98 -12.19 0.18
CA GLU A 20 -12.38 -12.22 -0.24
C GLU A 20 -12.53 -12.36 -1.76
N LEU A 21 -11.74 -11.63 -2.55
CA LEU A 21 -11.75 -11.76 -4.02
C LEU A 21 -11.30 -13.17 -4.44
N ALA A 22 -10.21 -13.69 -3.87
CA ALA A 22 -9.71 -15.03 -4.16
C ALA A 22 -10.71 -16.13 -3.76
N ARG A 23 -11.43 -15.93 -2.64
CA ARG A 23 -12.50 -16.83 -2.18
C ARG A 23 -13.65 -16.87 -3.18
N THR A 24 -14.12 -15.70 -3.63
CA THR A 24 -15.28 -15.61 -4.53
C THR A 24 -14.93 -16.04 -5.97
N MET A 25 -13.74 -15.71 -6.47
CA MET A 25 -13.34 -16.02 -7.85
C MET A 25 -12.69 -17.41 -8.03
N GLY A 26 -12.21 -17.99 -6.93
CA GLY A 26 -11.51 -19.27 -6.89
C GLY A 26 -10.01 -19.15 -7.18
N LYS A 27 -9.19 -19.98 -6.51
CA LYS A 27 -7.71 -19.93 -6.57
C LYS A 27 -7.12 -19.96 -7.99
N LYS A 28 -7.72 -20.73 -8.91
CA LYS A 28 -7.25 -20.84 -10.30
C LYS A 28 -7.41 -19.54 -11.10
N ALA A 29 -8.26 -18.62 -10.65
CA ALA A 29 -8.46 -17.33 -11.29
C ALA A 29 -7.42 -16.29 -10.84
N VAL A 30 -6.62 -16.58 -9.82
CA VAL A 30 -5.69 -15.62 -9.19
C VAL A 30 -4.32 -15.71 -9.84
N SER A 31 -3.79 -14.56 -10.26
CA SER A 31 -2.42 -14.46 -10.75
C SER A 31 -1.41 -14.93 -9.69
N PRO A 32 -0.39 -15.72 -10.07
CA PRO A 32 0.67 -16.15 -9.16
C PRO A 32 1.63 -15.00 -8.81
N VAL A 33 1.68 -13.95 -9.63
CA VAL A 33 2.50 -12.75 -9.37
C VAL A 33 1.72 -11.81 -8.46
N ARG A 34 2.25 -11.62 -7.25
CA ARG A 34 1.63 -10.82 -6.17
C ARG A 34 2.57 -9.84 -5.49
N VAL A 35 3.87 -9.92 -5.74
CA VAL A 35 4.83 -8.90 -5.35
C VAL A 35 5.77 -8.62 -6.52
N HIS A 36 6.19 -7.37 -6.67
CA HIS A 36 7.03 -6.91 -7.79
C HIS A 36 8.32 -7.74 -7.97
N THR A 37 8.88 -8.28 -6.89
CA THR A 37 10.08 -9.12 -6.94
C THR A 37 9.85 -10.55 -7.44
N GLN A 38 8.59 -10.99 -7.62
CA GLN A 38 8.27 -12.31 -8.17
C GLN A 38 8.36 -12.35 -9.70
N ALA A 39 8.27 -11.19 -10.35
CA ALA A 39 8.57 -11.09 -11.78
C ALA A 39 10.09 -10.94 -11.95
N GLY A 40 10.66 -11.71 -12.87
CA GLY A 40 12.04 -11.50 -13.28
C GLY A 40 12.24 -10.09 -13.88
N PRO A 41 13.47 -9.57 -13.92
CA PRO A 41 13.75 -8.30 -14.59
C PRO A 41 13.18 -8.27 -16.01
N GLY A 42 12.35 -7.28 -16.32
CA GLY A 42 11.70 -7.12 -17.63
C GLY A 42 10.50 -8.04 -17.90
N ALA A 43 10.12 -8.93 -16.97
CA ALA A 43 8.91 -9.73 -17.10
C ALA A 43 7.68 -8.92 -16.66
N ALA A 44 6.58 -9.04 -17.42
CA ALA A 44 5.31 -8.40 -17.06
C ALA A 44 4.77 -8.96 -15.74
N GLN A 45 4.38 -8.07 -14.82
CA GLN A 45 3.79 -8.46 -13.53
C GLN A 45 2.30 -8.82 -13.63
N LEU A 46 1.75 -8.71 -14.84
CA LEU A 46 0.37 -9.00 -15.20
C LEU A 46 0.35 -10.09 -16.30
N PRO A 47 0.75 -11.34 -16.00
CA PRO A 47 0.76 -12.41 -17.00
C PRO A 47 -0.68 -12.72 -17.46
N PRO A 48 -0.93 -13.04 -18.74
CA PRO A 48 -2.29 -13.34 -19.21
C PRO A 48 -2.85 -14.63 -18.60
N GLY A 49 -4.17 -14.84 -18.76
CA GLY A 49 -4.85 -16.10 -18.39
C GLY A 49 -5.46 -16.13 -16.98
N TYR A 50 -5.36 -15.03 -16.22
CA TYR A 50 -5.98 -14.89 -14.90
C TYR A 50 -7.11 -13.87 -14.93
N ARG A 51 -7.98 -13.92 -13.92
CA ARG A 51 -9.11 -12.99 -13.76
C ARG A 51 -9.00 -12.12 -12.52
N LEU A 52 -8.08 -12.43 -11.61
CA LEU A 52 -7.75 -11.61 -10.45
C LEU A 52 -6.26 -11.33 -10.42
N TYR A 53 -5.91 -10.05 -10.52
CA TYR A 53 -4.56 -9.54 -10.29
C TYR A 53 -4.61 -8.72 -9.01
N SER A 54 -3.83 -9.11 -8.00
CA SER A 54 -3.87 -8.45 -6.69
C SER A 54 -2.59 -8.68 -5.91
N GLY A 55 -1.89 -7.59 -5.63
CA GLY A 55 -0.58 -7.64 -4.99
C GLY A 55 0.14 -6.31 -5.00
N HIS A 56 1.32 -6.27 -4.39
CA HIS A 56 2.23 -5.13 -4.49
C HIS A 56 2.99 -5.24 -5.83
N ILE A 57 2.28 -4.99 -6.92
CA ILE A 57 2.78 -5.15 -8.29
C ILE A 57 2.83 -3.81 -9.02
N ASP A 58 3.78 -3.67 -9.92
CA ASP A 58 3.83 -2.61 -10.91
C ASP A 58 2.73 -2.84 -11.94
N TRP A 59 2.18 -1.76 -12.47
CA TRP A 59 1.05 -1.80 -13.41
C TRP A 59 1.32 -1.07 -14.71
N GLU A 60 2.60 -0.95 -15.07
CA GLU A 60 3.07 -0.45 -16.37
C GLU A 60 2.51 -1.26 -17.55
N ALA A 61 2.23 -2.54 -17.32
CA ALA A 61 1.69 -3.46 -18.33
C ALA A 61 0.16 -3.60 -18.25
N LEU A 62 -0.55 -2.70 -17.55
CA LEU A 62 -1.99 -2.82 -17.33
C LEU A 62 -2.70 -3.02 -18.66
N GLU A 63 -2.41 -2.19 -19.65
CA GLU A 63 -3.04 -2.15 -20.97
C GLU A 63 -2.89 -3.46 -21.77
N THR A 64 -1.99 -4.37 -21.37
CA THR A 64 -1.83 -5.69 -21.99
C THR A 64 -2.93 -6.70 -21.62
N LEU A 65 -3.64 -6.49 -20.51
CA LEU A 65 -4.76 -7.35 -20.12
C LEU A 65 -5.99 -7.09 -21.03
N PRO A 66 -6.90 -8.06 -21.18
CA PRO A 66 -8.09 -7.89 -22.01
C PRO A 66 -9.17 -7.04 -21.32
N GLU A 67 -9.94 -6.30 -22.14
CA GLU A 67 -11.22 -5.69 -21.74
C GLU A 67 -12.38 -6.70 -21.81
N PRO A 68 -13.47 -6.52 -21.04
CA PRO A 68 -13.63 -5.51 -19.99
C PRO A 68 -12.89 -5.87 -18.69
N ARG A 69 -12.32 -4.86 -18.03
CA ARG A 69 -11.69 -4.98 -16.70
C ARG A 69 -12.29 -4.03 -15.66
N PHE A 70 -11.98 -4.28 -14.40
CA PHE A 70 -12.27 -3.42 -13.26
C PHE A 70 -10.99 -3.20 -12.44
N VAL A 71 -10.38 -2.03 -12.59
CA VAL A 71 -9.10 -1.64 -11.98
C VAL A 71 -9.33 -0.66 -10.84
N PHE A 72 -8.91 -1.02 -9.63
CA PHE A 72 -9.11 -0.15 -8.49
C PHE A 72 -7.95 -0.19 -7.51
N THR A 73 -7.90 0.81 -6.64
CA THR A 73 -7.03 0.83 -5.46
C THR A 73 -7.81 1.24 -4.21
N VAL A 74 -7.19 1.01 -3.04
CA VAL A 74 -7.74 1.40 -1.74
C VAL A 74 -6.67 2.17 -0.98
N LEU A 75 -7.07 3.31 -0.43
CA LEU A 75 -6.24 4.23 0.33
C LEU A 75 -6.63 4.20 1.81
N ARG A 76 -5.74 4.71 2.65
CA ARG A 76 -5.92 4.88 4.10
C ARG A 76 -5.35 6.23 4.50
N ASP A 77 -5.85 6.84 5.57
CA ASP A 77 -5.19 8.00 6.18
C ASP A 77 -3.66 7.81 6.21
N PRO A 78 -2.87 8.70 5.55
CA PRO A 78 -1.45 8.44 5.29
C PRO A 78 -0.62 8.31 6.58
N LEU A 79 -0.96 9.07 7.62
CA LEU A 79 -0.30 8.99 8.94
C LEU A 79 -0.59 7.64 9.61
N GLU A 80 -1.85 7.20 9.59
CA GLU A 80 -2.22 5.86 10.06
C GLU A 80 -1.55 4.75 9.26
N ARG A 81 -1.31 4.94 7.95
CA ARG A 81 -0.55 3.98 7.14
C ARG A 81 0.91 3.91 7.56
N ILE A 82 1.58 5.06 7.75
CA ILE A 82 2.97 5.15 8.24
C ILE A 82 3.10 4.34 9.54
N ALA A 83 2.26 4.63 10.52
CA ALA A 83 2.27 3.93 11.81
C ALA A 83 1.94 2.44 11.65
N SER A 84 0.95 2.10 10.82
CA SER A 84 0.59 0.70 10.53
C SER A 84 1.75 -0.09 9.92
N PHE A 85 2.58 0.52 9.07
CA PHE A 85 3.71 -0.20 8.50
C PHE A 85 4.84 -0.38 9.51
N TYR A 86 5.18 0.67 10.27
CA TYR A 86 6.19 0.61 11.33
C TYR A 86 5.87 -0.48 12.37
N PHE A 87 4.67 -0.45 12.96
CA PHE A 87 4.27 -1.45 13.95
C PHE A 87 4.12 -2.86 13.37
N TYR A 88 3.79 -2.97 12.08
CA TYR A 88 3.81 -4.28 11.41
C TYR A 88 5.22 -4.87 11.34
N LEU A 89 6.23 -4.08 10.99
CA LEU A 89 7.61 -4.54 10.93
C LEU A 89 8.11 -4.96 12.31
N ARG A 90 7.79 -4.19 13.36
CA ARG A 90 8.11 -4.55 14.75
C ARG A 90 7.49 -5.88 15.17
N ARG A 91 6.17 -6.00 15.01
CA ARG A 91 5.47 -7.25 15.36
C ARG A 91 5.99 -8.45 14.57
N LYS A 92 6.41 -8.25 13.31
CA LYS A 92 7.04 -9.33 12.53
C LYS A 92 8.43 -9.67 13.04
N ALA A 93 9.22 -8.69 13.45
CA ALA A 93 10.50 -8.93 14.09
C ALA A 93 10.35 -9.78 15.36
N ASP A 94 9.32 -9.51 16.18
CA ASP A 94 9.04 -10.26 17.42
C ASP A 94 8.74 -11.75 17.20
N THR A 95 8.40 -12.15 15.97
CA THR A 95 8.14 -13.57 15.61
C THR A 95 9.36 -14.32 15.11
N LEU A 96 10.51 -13.65 14.99
CA LEU A 96 11.74 -14.21 14.46
C LEU A 96 12.77 -14.43 15.58
N SER A 97 13.59 -15.46 15.42
CA SER A 97 14.80 -15.61 16.24
C SER A 97 15.84 -14.53 15.91
N ALA A 98 16.80 -14.34 16.81
CA ALA A 98 17.90 -13.39 16.58
C ALA A 98 18.70 -13.72 15.30
N GLU A 99 18.96 -15.00 15.03
CA GLU A 99 19.66 -15.45 13.82
C GLU A 99 18.84 -15.15 12.55
N GLU A 100 17.53 -15.39 12.59
CA GLU A 100 16.66 -15.08 11.44
C GLU A 100 16.58 -13.57 11.19
N LEU A 101 16.54 -12.75 12.24
CA LEU A 101 16.43 -11.30 12.13
C LEU A 101 17.67 -10.66 11.48
N GLU A 102 18.84 -11.29 11.59
CA GLU A 102 20.09 -10.83 10.98
C GLU A 102 20.14 -11.05 9.45
N ARG A 103 19.22 -11.84 8.89
CA ARG A 103 19.16 -12.11 7.45
C ARG A 103 18.91 -10.81 6.66
N PRO A 104 19.57 -10.59 5.50
CA PRO A 104 19.46 -9.34 4.74
C PRO A 104 18.02 -8.93 4.38
N GLU A 105 17.15 -9.89 4.03
CA GLU A 105 15.74 -9.68 3.71
C GLU A 105 14.90 -9.16 4.90
N HIS A 106 15.37 -9.34 6.13
CA HIS A 106 14.72 -8.88 7.34
C HIS A 106 15.27 -7.54 7.85
N THR A 107 16.12 -6.86 7.07
CA THR A 107 16.70 -5.56 7.47
C THR A 107 15.64 -4.56 7.94
N GLY A 108 14.49 -4.48 7.25
CA GLY A 108 13.40 -3.59 7.69
C GLY A 108 12.81 -3.94 9.06
N MET A 109 12.65 -5.24 9.35
CA MET A 109 12.15 -5.74 10.64
C MET A 109 13.20 -5.51 11.73
N ARG A 110 14.47 -5.85 11.46
CA ARG A 110 15.60 -5.64 12.36
C ARG A 110 15.69 -4.17 12.76
N MET A 111 15.68 -3.26 11.79
CA MET A 111 15.82 -1.83 12.06
C MET A 111 14.64 -1.27 12.85
N ALA A 112 13.41 -1.72 12.57
CA ALA A 112 12.23 -1.29 13.33
C ALA A 112 12.25 -1.79 14.78
N ALA A 113 12.86 -2.96 15.03
CA ALA A 113 12.96 -3.57 16.36
C ALA A 113 14.12 -2.99 17.19
N THR A 114 15.25 -2.65 16.56
CA THR A 114 16.47 -2.23 17.27
C THR A 114 16.63 -0.73 17.43
N LEU A 115 15.99 0.08 16.59
CA LEU A 115 16.06 1.55 16.68
C LEU A 115 14.80 2.15 17.30
N GLY A 116 14.98 3.28 17.99
CA GLY A 116 13.89 4.20 18.28
C GLY A 116 13.27 4.75 16.98
N PRO A 117 12.00 5.17 16.98
CA PRO A 117 11.30 5.61 15.77
C PRO A 117 12.01 6.79 15.08
N ASP A 118 12.60 7.72 15.82
CA ASP A 118 13.35 8.83 15.24
C ASP A 118 14.55 8.38 14.38
N ASP A 119 15.37 7.46 14.90
CA ASP A 119 16.50 6.91 14.15
C ASP A 119 16.07 5.96 13.03
N TYR A 120 14.96 5.24 13.23
CA TYR A 120 14.36 4.42 12.19
C TYR A 120 13.96 5.26 10.97
N PHE A 121 13.30 6.39 11.16
CA PHE A 121 12.79 7.20 10.04
C PHE A 121 13.83 8.13 9.42
N PHE A 122 14.65 8.81 10.23
CA PHE A 122 15.54 9.86 9.72
C PHE A 122 17.04 9.58 9.92
N GLY A 123 17.39 8.49 10.60
CA GLY A 123 18.76 8.01 10.76
C GLY A 123 19.27 7.16 9.61
N GLY A 124 20.37 6.44 9.87
CA GLY A 124 20.91 5.42 8.98
C GLY A 124 21.71 5.92 7.76
N LYS A 125 22.29 4.95 7.05
CA LYS A 125 23.11 5.15 5.84
C LYS A 125 22.23 5.46 4.61
N PRO A 126 22.78 5.98 3.50
CA PRO A 126 22.01 6.35 2.30
C PRO A 126 21.06 5.26 1.78
N GLY A 127 21.47 3.98 1.81
CA GLY A 127 20.60 2.87 1.41
C GLY A 127 19.35 2.70 2.28
N TRP A 128 19.48 2.96 3.60
CA TRP A 128 18.34 2.93 4.52
C TRP A 128 17.40 4.11 4.29
N LYS A 129 17.95 5.31 4.07
CA LYS A 129 17.16 6.50 3.72
C LYS A 129 16.34 6.30 2.45
N ARG A 130 16.92 5.65 1.43
CA ARG A 130 16.19 5.24 0.22
C ARG A 130 15.05 4.28 0.55
N PHE A 131 15.30 3.25 1.36
CA PHE A 131 14.24 2.34 1.81
C PHE A 131 13.10 3.10 2.49
N ILE A 132 13.40 4.05 3.37
CA ILE A 132 12.37 4.86 4.04
C ILE A 132 11.55 5.64 3.02
N ARG A 133 12.20 6.38 2.11
CA ARG A 133 11.48 7.16 1.08
C ARG A 133 10.59 6.28 0.20
N ASP A 134 11.12 5.16 -0.29
CA ASP A 134 10.38 4.21 -1.15
C ASP A 134 9.11 3.63 -0.50
N HIS A 135 9.02 3.62 0.83
CA HIS A 135 7.92 2.99 1.55
C HIS A 135 6.99 3.96 2.28
N TYR A 136 7.52 5.11 2.69
CA TYR A 136 6.82 6.05 3.57
C TYR A 136 6.52 7.39 2.91
N ASP A 137 7.34 7.84 1.96
CA ASP A 137 7.17 9.16 1.35
C ASP A 137 6.18 9.12 0.19
N SER A 138 4.99 9.69 0.43
CA SER A 138 3.89 9.81 -0.53
C SER A 138 3.68 8.57 -1.41
N PRO A 139 3.56 7.35 -0.83
CA PRO A 139 3.50 6.11 -1.58
C PRO A 139 2.26 6.01 -2.48
N TYR A 140 1.16 6.72 -2.20
CA TYR A 140 -0.02 6.69 -3.06
C TYR A 140 0.24 7.47 -4.34
N CYS A 141 0.65 8.72 -4.19
CA CYS A 141 0.94 9.56 -5.33
C CYS A 141 2.09 8.99 -6.18
N THR A 142 3.16 8.52 -5.52
CA THR A 142 4.29 7.88 -6.20
C THR A 142 3.82 6.68 -7.03
N TYR A 143 3.03 5.78 -6.44
CA TYR A 143 2.58 4.56 -7.12
C TYR A 143 1.62 4.85 -8.28
N LEU A 144 0.75 5.85 -8.14
CA LEU A 144 -0.18 6.27 -9.20
C LEU A 144 0.57 6.91 -10.38
N VAL A 145 1.52 7.80 -10.10
CA VAL A 145 2.26 8.55 -11.13
C VAL A 145 3.29 7.68 -11.86
N THR A 146 4.06 6.88 -11.12
CA THR A 146 5.14 6.06 -11.69
C THR A 146 4.69 4.69 -12.17
N ARG A 147 3.49 4.27 -11.75
CA ARG A 147 2.96 2.90 -11.91
C ARG A 147 3.81 1.80 -11.26
N LYS A 148 4.75 2.17 -10.37
CA LYS A 148 5.74 1.27 -9.75
C LYS A 148 5.68 1.28 -8.24
N ILE A 149 5.74 0.10 -7.65
CA ILE A 149 6.04 -0.07 -6.24
C ILE A 149 7.48 0.38 -6.02
N ARG A 150 7.68 1.32 -5.07
CA ARG A 150 9.00 1.93 -4.76
C ARG A 150 9.56 2.79 -5.90
N GLY A 151 8.70 3.56 -6.55
CA GLY A 151 9.07 4.51 -7.61
C GLY A 151 9.55 5.89 -7.14
N PHE A 152 9.86 6.09 -5.85
CA PHE A 152 10.09 7.44 -5.28
C PHE A 152 11.19 8.20 -6.02
N ALA A 153 12.26 7.52 -6.43
CA ALA A 153 13.38 8.13 -7.12
C ALA A 153 12.98 8.87 -8.42
N GLU A 154 11.89 8.47 -9.07
CA GLU A 154 11.40 9.11 -10.32
C GLU A 154 10.64 10.42 -10.05
N ILE A 155 10.22 10.66 -8.81
CA ILE A 155 9.39 11.80 -8.42
C ILE A 155 10.03 12.66 -7.31
N ALA A 156 11.26 12.35 -6.89
CA ALA A 156 11.88 12.89 -5.68
C ALA A 156 11.95 14.43 -5.63
N ASP A 157 12.02 15.08 -6.80
CA ASP A 157 12.13 16.54 -6.93
C ASP A 157 10.77 17.25 -7.14
N LEU A 158 9.65 16.50 -7.17
CA LEU A 158 8.33 17.08 -7.38
C LEU A 158 7.77 17.67 -6.08
N PRO A 159 7.29 18.94 -6.09
CA PRO A 159 6.53 19.50 -4.98
C PRO A 159 5.27 18.68 -4.68
N ALA A 160 4.86 18.64 -3.40
CA ALA A 160 3.73 17.83 -2.95
C ALA A 160 2.43 18.14 -3.69
N GLU A 161 2.16 19.41 -3.97
CA GLU A 161 0.98 19.88 -4.69
C GLU A 161 0.97 19.36 -6.14
N THR A 162 2.09 19.53 -6.85
CA THR A 162 2.26 19.02 -8.23
C THR A 162 2.16 17.50 -8.28
N LEU A 163 2.74 16.81 -7.30
CA LEU A 163 2.69 15.35 -7.21
C LEU A 163 1.25 14.87 -6.98
N ALA A 164 0.50 15.53 -6.08
CA ALA A 164 -0.91 15.22 -5.83
C ALA A 164 -1.81 15.48 -7.05
N GLU A 165 -1.57 16.55 -7.81
CA GLU A 165 -2.31 16.84 -9.05
C GLU A 165 -2.11 15.79 -10.14
N ARG A 166 -0.86 15.36 -10.33
CA ARG A 166 -0.54 14.28 -11.26
C ARG A 166 -1.16 12.97 -10.81
N ALA A 167 -1.07 12.66 -9.52
CA ALA A 167 -1.65 11.45 -8.96
C ALA A 167 -3.19 11.45 -9.06
N GLU A 168 -3.86 12.60 -8.88
CA GLU A 168 -5.30 12.74 -9.08
C GLU A 168 -5.67 12.42 -10.54
N THR A 169 -4.90 12.94 -11.49
CA THR A 169 -5.10 12.68 -12.92
C THR A 169 -5.00 11.19 -13.23
N GLU A 170 -4.02 10.48 -12.68
CA GLU A 170 -3.87 9.03 -12.87
C GLU A 170 -4.96 8.24 -12.11
N ALA A 171 -5.29 8.64 -10.89
CA ALA A 171 -6.35 8.02 -10.08
C ALA A 171 -7.71 8.03 -10.78
N ARG A 172 -8.05 9.13 -11.47
CA ARG A 172 -9.31 9.28 -12.21
C ARG A 172 -9.40 8.41 -13.47
N LYS A 173 -8.29 7.82 -13.92
CA LYS A 173 -8.28 6.81 -15.00
C LYS A 173 -8.63 5.41 -14.51
N LEU A 174 -8.55 5.17 -13.20
CA LEU A 174 -8.96 3.91 -12.60
C LEU A 174 -10.49 3.81 -12.56
N ASP A 175 -10.98 2.59 -12.48
CA ASP A 175 -12.41 2.30 -12.34
C ASP A 175 -12.96 2.65 -10.95
N GLY A 176 -12.08 2.76 -9.94
CA GLY A 176 -12.44 3.17 -8.59
C GLY A 176 -11.24 3.41 -7.68
N VAL A 177 -11.37 4.39 -6.78
CA VAL A 177 -10.44 4.64 -5.67
C VAL A 177 -11.26 4.74 -4.39
N TYR A 178 -10.95 3.88 -3.42
CA TYR A 178 -11.74 3.74 -2.20
C TYR A 178 -10.91 4.04 -0.96
N SER A 179 -11.59 4.27 0.17
CA SER A 179 -10.95 4.35 1.49
C SER A 179 -11.18 3.07 2.29
N VAL A 180 -10.21 2.69 3.12
CA VAL A 180 -10.38 1.60 4.10
C VAL A 180 -11.51 1.85 5.09
N ASP A 181 -11.90 3.12 5.28
CA ASP A 181 -12.96 3.52 6.20
C ASP A 181 -14.37 3.45 5.57
N ALA A 182 -14.46 3.23 4.25
CA ALA A 182 -15.72 3.20 3.47
C ALA A 182 -15.69 2.09 2.40
N LEU A 183 -15.41 0.85 2.82
CA LEU A 183 -15.29 -0.30 1.91
C LEU A 183 -16.63 -0.80 1.35
N ASP A 184 -17.76 -0.37 1.91
CA ASP A 184 -19.10 -0.66 1.39
C ASP A 184 -19.30 -0.14 -0.04
N ALA A 185 -18.64 0.97 -0.41
CA ALA A 185 -18.63 1.46 -1.78
C ALA A 185 -17.94 0.48 -2.75
N LEU A 186 -16.81 -0.09 -2.34
CA LEU A 186 -16.12 -1.12 -3.12
C LEU A 186 -16.96 -2.40 -3.23
N GLU A 187 -17.65 -2.82 -2.17
CA GLU A 187 -18.55 -3.97 -2.22
C GLU A 187 -19.67 -3.79 -3.25
N ARG A 188 -20.30 -2.61 -3.27
CA ARG A 188 -21.34 -2.26 -4.26
C ARG A 188 -20.79 -2.34 -5.68
N ASP A 189 -19.67 -1.69 -5.96
CA ASP A 189 -19.11 -1.66 -7.32
C ASP A 189 -18.64 -3.04 -7.78
N LEU A 190 -18.07 -3.86 -6.89
CA LEU A 190 -17.71 -5.26 -7.20
C LEU A 190 -18.95 -6.09 -7.54
N LYS A 191 -20.07 -5.88 -6.84
CA LYS A 191 -21.33 -6.55 -7.13
C LYS A 191 -21.91 -6.08 -8.46
N ASP A 192 -22.02 -4.77 -8.66
CA ASP A 192 -22.73 -4.18 -9.81
C ASP A 192 -21.93 -4.33 -11.10
N ARG A 193 -20.60 -4.16 -11.05
CA ARG A 193 -19.73 -4.19 -12.24
C ARG A 193 -19.12 -5.55 -12.53
N CYS A 194 -18.95 -6.41 -11.50
CA CYS A 194 -18.28 -7.70 -11.66
C CYS A 194 -19.14 -8.90 -11.26
N GLY A 195 -20.34 -8.69 -10.69
CA GLY A 195 -21.17 -9.77 -10.15
C GLY A 195 -20.58 -10.45 -8.91
N LEU A 196 -19.62 -9.82 -8.24
CA LEU A 196 -18.90 -10.39 -7.10
C LEU A 196 -19.52 -9.93 -5.79
N THR A 197 -20.04 -10.87 -5.00
CA THR A 197 -20.47 -10.61 -3.63
C THR A 197 -19.32 -10.89 -2.67
N VAL A 198 -18.82 -9.84 -2.03
CA VAL A 198 -17.72 -9.88 -1.04
C VAL A 198 -18.19 -9.25 0.26
N ARG A 199 -17.51 -9.56 1.38
CA ARG A 199 -17.75 -8.93 2.68
C ARG A 199 -16.45 -8.34 3.22
N LEU A 200 -16.30 -7.04 3.05
CA LEU A 200 -15.13 -6.24 3.39
C LEU A 200 -15.42 -5.28 4.56
N ALA A 201 -16.59 -4.65 4.58
CA ALA A 201 -17.01 -3.76 5.65
C ALA A 201 -17.16 -4.55 6.96
N GLY A 202 -16.51 -4.06 8.03
CA GLY A 202 -16.52 -4.72 9.34
C GLY A 202 -15.71 -6.01 9.44
N HIS A 203 -15.04 -6.46 8.37
CA HIS A 203 -14.23 -7.68 8.37
C HIS A 203 -12.74 -7.35 8.16
N TYR A 204 -11.92 -7.57 9.18
CA TYR A 204 -10.47 -7.35 9.11
C TYR A 204 -9.73 -8.67 9.36
N VAL A 205 -9.10 -9.24 8.31
CA VAL A 205 -8.32 -10.50 8.42
C VAL A 205 -7.08 -10.34 9.31
N ASN A 206 -6.60 -9.11 9.50
CA ASN A 206 -5.42 -8.79 10.30
C ASN A 206 -5.65 -7.56 11.19
N ALA A 207 -6.78 -7.50 11.90
CA ALA A 207 -6.81 -6.73 13.13
C ALA A 207 -5.76 -7.38 14.05
N GLY A 208 -4.61 -6.74 14.26
CA GLY A 208 -3.66 -7.22 15.28
C GLY A 208 -4.30 -7.15 16.67
N ASP A 209 -3.52 -7.32 17.73
CA ASP A 209 -4.00 -7.22 19.13
C ASP A 209 -4.56 -5.83 19.52
N ASP A 210 -4.58 -4.89 18.57
CA ASP A 210 -5.26 -3.60 18.68
C ASP A 210 -6.78 -3.78 18.59
N THR A 211 -7.51 -3.21 19.54
CA THR A 211 -8.97 -3.08 19.52
C THR A 211 -9.45 -2.54 18.16
N PRO A 212 -10.55 -3.07 17.58
CA PRO A 212 -11.15 -2.47 16.39
C PRO A 212 -11.34 -0.96 16.57
N GLY A 213 -10.81 -0.16 15.63
CA GLY A 213 -10.84 1.31 15.71
C GLY A 213 -9.68 1.97 16.45
N ALA A 214 -8.74 1.22 17.04
CA ALA A 214 -7.56 1.82 17.66
C ALA A 214 -6.65 2.50 16.61
N ARG A 215 -6.44 3.81 16.81
CA ARG A 215 -5.56 4.64 15.99
C ARG A 215 -4.10 4.30 16.30
N ARG A 216 -3.30 4.12 15.24
CA ARG A 216 -1.87 3.78 15.35
C ARG A 216 -0.99 5.01 15.31
N TRP A 217 -1.41 6.06 14.60
CA TRP A 217 -0.65 7.29 14.51
C TRP A 217 -0.38 7.94 15.88
N PRO A 218 -1.37 8.13 16.77
CA PRO A 218 -1.12 8.71 18.09
C PRO A 218 -0.14 7.90 18.94
N LYS A 219 -0.14 6.56 18.78
CA LYS A 219 0.83 5.69 19.46
C LYS A 219 2.25 5.93 18.95
N LEU A 220 2.42 6.07 17.63
CA LEU A 220 3.73 6.37 17.05
C LEU A 220 4.19 7.78 17.42
N GLU A 221 3.30 8.78 17.31
CA GLU A 221 3.59 10.18 17.65
C GLU A 221 4.06 10.33 19.11
N ALA A 222 3.44 9.63 20.05
CA ALA A 222 3.84 9.63 21.45
C ALA A 222 5.22 8.98 21.72
N MET A 223 5.78 8.23 20.76
CA MET A 223 7.11 7.64 20.86
C MET A 223 8.21 8.49 20.24
N LEU A 224 7.86 9.58 19.54
CA LEU A 224 8.83 10.45 18.90
C LEU A 224 9.44 11.41 19.92
N GLU A 225 10.76 11.51 19.92
CA GLU A 225 11.50 12.40 20.81
C GLU A 225 11.95 13.69 20.10
N ARG A 226 11.96 13.72 18.77
CA ARG A 226 12.41 14.87 17.97
C ARG A 226 11.27 15.49 17.18
N GLU A 227 11.15 16.81 17.27
CA GLU A 227 10.13 17.57 16.53
C GLU A 227 10.36 17.49 15.01
N GLU A 228 11.61 17.45 14.57
CA GLU A 228 11.97 17.33 13.16
C GLU A 228 11.54 15.98 12.57
N THR A 229 11.52 14.91 13.37
CA THR A 229 10.98 13.62 12.95
C THR A 229 9.47 13.74 12.70
N LEU A 230 8.76 14.37 13.62
CA LEU A 230 7.31 14.57 13.50
C LEU A 230 6.96 15.40 12.26
N GLU A 231 7.66 16.52 12.07
CA GLU A 231 7.50 17.36 10.88
C GLU A 231 7.82 16.59 9.60
N GLY A 232 8.92 15.84 9.59
CA GLY A 232 9.31 15.03 8.43
C GLY A 232 8.28 13.95 8.09
N LEU A 233 7.68 13.28 9.07
CA LEU A 233 6.62 12.29 8.83
C LEU A 233 5.33 12.93 8.32
N ARG A 234 4.98 14.13 8.80
CA ARG A 234 3.88 14.92 8.21
C ARG A 234 4.22 15.34 6.78
N GLY A 235 5.47 15.65 6.49
CA GLY A 235 5.99 15.87 5.14
C GLY A 235 5.77 14.66 4.22
N PHE A 236 6.13 13.45 4.68
CA PHE A 236 5.89 12.20 3.93
C PHE A 236 4.41 11.95 3.63
N ALA A 237 3.50 12.39 4.50
CA ALA A 237 2.06 12.23 4.32
C ALA A 237 1.42 13.28 3.41
N ARG A 238 2.07 14.44 3.21
CA ARG A 238 1.43 15.65 2.68
C ARG A 238 0.81 15.46 1.29
N ALA A 239 1.55 14.92 0.32
CA ALA A 239 1.02 14.77 -1.04
C ALA A 239 -0.13 13.76 -1.08
N ASP A 240 -0.02 12.66 -0.33
CA ASP A 240 -1.07 11.64 -0.23
C ASP A 240 -2.35 12.19 0.45
N GLN A 241 -2.21 13.05 1.46
CA GLN A 241 -3.34 13.74 2.09
C GLN A 241 -4.02 14.70 1.11
N LEU A 242 -3.24 15.49 0.36
CA LEU A 242 -3.76 16.37 -0.69
C LEU A 242 -4.54 15.58 -1.75
N LEU A 243 -3.99 14.45 -2.20
CA LEU A 243 -4.67 13.53 -3.13
C LEU A 243 -6.00 13.05 -2.55
N MET A 244 -6.01 12.53 -1.31
CA MET A 244 -7.23 12.03 -0.68
C MET A 244 -8.31 13.13 -0.57
N THR A 245 -7.94 14.35 -0.20
CA THR A 245 -8.86 15.50 -0.19
C THR A 245 -9.42 15.80 -1.58
N ARG A 246 -8.57 15.81 -2.62
CA ARG A 246 -9.00 16.04 -4.02
C ARG A 246 -9.94 14.96 -4.56
N LEU A 247 -9.79 13.74 -4.06
CA LEU A 247 -10.68 12.61 -4.39
C LEU A 247 -11.94 12.55 -3.51
N GLY A 248 -12.08 13.43 -2.50
CA GLY A 248 -13.22 13.41 -1.56
C GLY A 248 -13.18 12.23 -0.59
N LEU A 249 -11.99 11.77 -0.22
CA LEU A 249 -11.74 10.61 0.65
C LEU A 249 -11.16 10.98 2.03
N ALA A 250 -10.98 12.27 2.31
CA ALA A 250 -10.41 12.82 3.55
C ALA A 250 -11.48 13.15 4.58
#